data_AF-A0A8X6RWD6-F1
#
_entry.id   AF-A0A8X6RWD6-F1
#
_cell.length_a   1.000
_cell.length_b   1.000
_cell.length_c   1.000
_cell.angle_alpha   90.00
_cell.angle_beta   90.00
_cell.angle_gamma   90.00
#
_symmetry.space_group_name_H-M   'P 1'
#
loop_
_entity.id
_entity.type
_entity.pdbx_description
1 polymer ?
#
loop_
_entity_poly.entity_id
_entity_poly.type
_entity_poly.pdbx_seq_one_letter_code
_entity_poly.pdbx_strand_id
1 'polypeptide(L)'
;MDLDISESFNTNGNILCNWAVGSTLDIIAPDTPTHFNAWHTNNILDIGFAANLAHTDVFTINALSSDHNPVIFDFITNNILPPILRTLKSTNWIKFQEILYHNNPGNPQIDNLDTAVQNFTDVITNAISASTSTRVTNTPHLRLPENIRELIRAKNRFRKLWNNTRYQPYKREVNALIRQIRKEIEAHKNRTWKDLLLTLNPQDNSLYNLHRKITKRATVIPPLHGPGGMAYSDFEKAEAFKDTLEVTFQENVEPYCDDKIEEVENVVCNYFDNFTTLTPPLTSLLKSEALLKDCRTAKLRVPTIFQILHLNI
;
A
#
# COMPACT_ATOMS: atom_id res chain seq x y z
N MET A 1 31.40 15.77 -1.06
CA MET A 1 32.20 15.36 -2.22
C MET A 1 31.36 15.69 -3.43
N ASP A 2 31.66 16.85 -3.95
CA ASP A 2 31.23 17.58 -5.14
C ASP A 2 30.21 16.93 -6.08
N LEU A 3 29.01 17.52 -6.10
CA LEU A 3 28.07 17.46 -7.23
C LEU A 3 28.70 18.22 -8.40
N ASP A 4 29.44 17.53 -9.26
CA ASP A 4 29.78 18.01 -10.60
C ASP A 4 28.51 17.93 -11.46
N ILE A 5 27.60 18.87 -11.24
CA ILE A 5 26.43 19.07 -12.10
C ILE A 5 26.62 20.41 -12.79
N SER A 6 26.98 20.36 -14.07
CA SER A 6 26.93 21.49 -14.99
C SER A 6 25.48 21.88 -15.35
N GLU A 7 24.59 21.97 -14.37
CA GLU A 7 23.20 22.39 -14.57
C GLU A 7 23.04 23.84 -14.13
N SER A 8 22.70 24.70 -15.08
CA SER A 8 22.38 26.09 -14.80
C SER A 8 21.02 26.17 -14.12
N PHE A 9 21.01 26.45 -12.81
CA PHE A 9 19.78 26.79 -12.11
C PHE A 9 19.21 28.09 -12.68
N ASN A 10 17.92 28.09 -13.01
CA ASN A 10 17.20 29.34 -13.25
C ASN A 10 16.99 30.10 -11.93
N THR A 11 16.45 31.32 -12.00
CA THR A 11 16.22 32.16 -10.81
C THR A 11 15.43 31.43 -9.72
N ASN A 12 14.40 30.67 -10.10
CA ASN A 12 13.58 29.90 -9.15
C ASN A 12 14.35 28.72 -8.55
N GLY A 13 15.19 28.05 -9.34
CA GLY A 13 16.09 27.00 -8.87
C GLY A 13 17.07 27.50 -7.82
N ASN A 14 17.63 28.70 -8.01
CA ASN A 14 18.50 29.33 -7.01
C ASN A 14 17.76 29.67 -5.71
N ILE A 15 16.54 30.21 -5.81
CA ILE A 15 15.69 30.48 -4.63
C ILE A 15 15.40 29.21 -3.85
N LEU A 16 15.01 28.15 -4.57
CA LEU A 16 14.68 26.85 -3.98
C LEU A 16 15.89 26.19 -3.33
N CYS A 17 17.06 26.29 -3.98
CA CYS A 17 18.33 25.80 -3.44
C CYS A 17 18.70 26.52 -2.14
N ASN A 18 18.62 27.86 -2.14
CA ASN A 18 18.92 28.65 -0.94
C ASN A 18 17.98 28.32 0.22
N TRP A 19 16.69 28.10 -0.05
CA TRP A 19 15.72 27.71 0.97
C TRP A 19 16.02 26.32 1.56
N ALA A 20 16.36 25.34 0.72
CA ALA A 20 16.70 23.99 1.18
C ALA A 20 17.97 23.98 2.05
N VAL A 21 19.01 24.70 1.62
CA VAL A 21 20.26 24.86 2.39
C VAL A 21 19.98 25.54 3.73
N GLY A 22 19.19 26.62 3.72
CA GLY A 22 18.80 27.33 4.95
C GLY A 22 17.96 26.48 5.92
N SER A 23 17.22 25.51 5.40
CA SER A 23 16.35 24.61 6.17
C SER A 23 17.02 23.27 6.50
N THR A 24 18.32 23.10 6.24
CA THR A 24 19.07 21.84 6.44
C THR A 24 18.45 20.63 5.73
N LEU A 25 17.86 20.86 4.55
CA LEU A 25 17.26 19.82 3.71
C LEU A 25 18.23 19.40 2.60
N ASP A 26 18.28 18.09 2.35
CA ASP A 26 18.95 17.54 1.18
C ASP A 26 18.03 17.65 -0.03
N ILE A 27 18.57 18.17 -1.14
CA ILE A 27 17.90 18.16 -2.45
C ILE A 27 18.28 16.87 -3.15
N ILE A 28 17.27 16.07 -3.48
CA ILE A 28 17.45 14.79 -4.17
C ILE A 28 16.82 14.86 -5.55
N ALA A 29 17.61 14.64 -6.58
CA ALA A 29 17.18 14.71 -7.98
C ALA A 29 17.71 13.51 -8.78
N PRO A 30 16.97 13.04 -9.78
CA PRO A 30 17.50 12.04 -10.71
C PRO A 30 18.58 12.66 -11.60
N ASP A 31 19.50 11.83 -12.09
CA ASP A 31 20.54 12.18 -13.07
C ASP A 31 20.01 12.31 -14.52
N THR A 32 18.71 12.08 -14.71
CA THR A 32 18.06 12.01 -16.02
C THR A 32 16.87 12.96 -16.07
N PRO A 33 16.61 13.60 -17.23
CA PRO A 33 15.49 14.52 -17.35
C PRO A 33 14.17 13.88 -16.95
N THR A 34 13.36 14.64 -16.21
CA THR A 34 12.03 14.22 -15.77
C THR A 34 10.95 14.76 -16.71
N HIS A 35 11.19 15.88 -17.39
CA HIS A 35 10.28 16.49 -18.35
C HIS A 35 10.83 16.47 -19.78
N PHE A 36 10.00 16.05 -20.73
CA PHE A 36 10.35 15.88 -22.14
C PHE A 36 9.41 16.67 -23.06
N ASN A 37 9.82 17.88 -23.43
CA ASN A 37 9.10 18.68 -24.42
C ASN A 37 9.66 18.45 -25.84
N ALA A 38 8.79 18.52 -26.86
CA ALA A 38 9.20 18.45 -28.27
C ALA A 38 9.88 19.72 -28.79
N TRP A 39 9.64 20.87 -28.14
CA TRP A 39 10.09 22.20 -28.57
C TRP A 39 11.09 22.84 -27.61
N HIS A 40 11.33 22.24 -26.44
CA HIS A 40 12.27 22.74 -25.44
C HIS A 40 13.28 21.66 -25.05
N THR A 41 14.34 22.08 -24.35
CA THR A 41 15.32 21.16 -23.75
C THR A 41 14.63 20.25 -22.74
N ASN A 42 15.13 19.03 -22.62
CA ASN A 42 14.66 18.12 -21.57
C ASN A 42 15.18 18.66 -20.24
N ASN A 43 14.32 18.74 -19.23
CA ASN A 43 14.62 19.38 -17.95
C ASN A 43 14.38 18.41 -16.79
N ILE A 44 15.09 18.62 -15.69
CA ILE A 44 14.79 18.00 -14.39
C ILE A 44 13.94 19.00 -13.61
N LEU A 45 12.65 18.70 -13.49
CA LEU A 45 11.68 19.55 -12.77
C LEU A 45 11.10 18.83 -11.54
N ASP A 46 11.14 17.50 -11.54
CA ASP A 46 10.56 16.66 -10.50
C ASP A 46 11.70 16.24 -9.55
N ILE A 47 11.81 16.92 -8.41
CA ILE A 47 12.86 16.72 -7.38
C ILE A 47 12.23 16.46 -6.01
N GLY A 48 12.99 15.85 -5.11
CA GLY A 48 12.60 15.58 -3.72
C GLY A 48 13.41 16.39 -2.73
N PHE A 49 12.84 16.64 -1.56
CA PHE A 49 13.54 17.21 -0.40
C PHE A 49 13.47 16.20 0.74
N ALA A 50 14.59 15.98 1.42
CA ALA A 50 14.65 15.07 2.56
C ALA A 50 15.34 15.73 3.76
N ALA A 51 14.82 15.45 4.95
CA ALA A 51 15.44 15.79 6.21
C ALA A 51 15.75 14.49 6.97
N ASN A 52 16.97 14.31 7.44
CA ASN A 52 17.33 13.20 8.34
C ASN A 52 16.97 11.79 7.81
N LEU A 53 16.92 11.62 6.48
CA LEU A 53 16.62 10.34 5.84
C LEU A 53 17.79 9.90 4.97
N ALA A 54 18.34 8.74 5.28
CA ALA A 54 19.28 8.07 4.39
C ALA A 54 18.53 7.64 3.12
N HIS A 55 19.04 8.05 1.96
CA HIS A 55 18.52 7.68 0.65
C HIS A 55 19.62 6.99 -0.15
N THR A 56 19.25 6.14 -1.10
CA THR A 56 20.21 5.43 -1.96
C THR A 56 20.17 5.98 -3.37
N ASP A 57 19.10 5.64 -4.09
CA ASP A 57 19.02 5.83 -5.53
C ASP A 57 17.78 6.63 -5.88
N VAL A 58 17.95 7.55 -6.83
CA VAL A 58 16.86 8.28 -7.46
C VAL A 58 16.93 8.07 -8.95
N PHE A 59 15.85 7.57 -9.53
CA PHE A 59 15.82 7.26 -10.95
C PHE A 59 14.48 7.57 -11.58
N THR A 60 14.50 7.94 -12.85
CA THR A 60 13.29 8.19 -13.63
C THR A 60 12.78 6.92 -14.30
N ILE A 61 11.46 6.77 -14.38
CA ILE A 61 10.83 5.67 -15.10
C ILE A 61 9.98 6.21 -16.24
N ASN A 62 10.30 5.76 -17.45
CA ASN A 62 9.49 6.02 -18.65
C ASN A 62 8.30 5.05 -18.76
N ALA A 63 7.42 5.04 -17.74
CA ALA A 63 6.27 4.14 -17.66
C ALA A 63 4.96 4.78 -18.11
N LEU A 64 4.84 6.11 -18.04
CA LEU A 64 3.60 6.84 -18.29
C LEU A 64 3.52 7.42 -19.71
N SER A 65 2.30 7.80 -20.12
CA SER A 65 2.03 8.48 -21.39
C SER A 65 2.33 9.98 -21.36
N SER A 66 2.42 10.58 -20.16
CA SER A 66 2.76 11.99 -19.92
C SER A 66 4.15 12.35 -20.46
N ASP A 67 4.31 13.64 -20.74
CA ASP A 67 5.60 14.30 -21.00
C ASP A 67 6.49 14.38 -19.74
N HIS A 68 5.93 14.11 -18.55
CA HIS A 68 6.69 13.85 -17.33
C HIS A 68 6.94 12.35 -17.14
N ASN A 69 8.17 12.00 -16.78
CA ASN A 69 8.54 10.69 -16.28
C ASN A 69 8.43 10.68 -14.74
N PRO A 70 7.72 9.72 -14.15
CA PRO A 70 7.77 9.52 -12.71
C PRO A 70 9.20 9.35 -12.21
N VAL A 71 9.46 9.91 -11.03
CA VAL A 71 10.71 9.75 -10.28
C VAL A 71 10.45 8.77 -9.15
N ILE A 72 11.34 7.79 -9.00
CA ILE A 72 11.36 6.90 -7.83
C ILE A 72 12.47 7.37 -6.90
N PHE A 73 12.12 7.50 -5.63
CA PHE A 73 13.03 7.78 -4.53
C PHE A 73 13.10 6.56 -3.63
N ASP A 74 14.27 5.94 -3.53
CA ASP A 74 14.50 4.82 -2.61
C ASP A 74 15.14 5.33 -1.32
N PHE A 75 14.42 5.13 -0.21
CA PHE A 75 14.84 5.52 1.13
C PHE A 75 15.19 4.30 1.97
N ILE A 76 16.33 4.37 2.68
CA ILE A 76 16.68 3.37 3.69
C ILE A 76 15.94 3.75 4.97
N THR A 77 15.09 2.84 5.43
CA THR A 77 14.38 3.01 6.69
C THR A 77 14.86 1.93 7.65
N ASN A 78 15.58 2.33 8.69
CA ASN A 78 16.24 1.37 9.58
C ASN A 78 15.27 0.61 10.51
N ASN A 79 13.97 0.95 10.53
CA ASN A 79 13.00 0.43 11.51
C ASN A 79 11.58 0.19 10.95
N ILE A 80 11.40 -0.15 9.68
CA ILE A 80 10.09 -0.58 9.19
C ILE A 80 9.95 -2.08 9.45
N LEU A 81 9.03 -2.46 10.35
CA LEU A 81 8.53 -3.83 10.46
C LEU A 81 8.26 -4.34 9.03
N PRO A 82 8.75 -5.54 8.65
CA PRO A 82 8.59 -6.02 7.28
C PRO A 82 7.14 -5.85 6.83
N PRO A 83 6.89 -5.43 5.58
CA PRO A 83 5.54 -5.14 5.11
C PRO A 83 4.66 -6.31 5.52
N ILE A 84 3.56 -6.04 6.24
CA ILE A 84 2.65 -7.08 6.73
C ILE A 84 2.15 -7.81 5.49
N LEU A 85 2.84 -8.90 5.14
CA LEU A 85 2.42 -9.78 4.08
C LEU A 85 1.08 -10.31 4.55
N ARG A 86 0.01 -9.91 3.84
CA ARG A 86 -1.34 -10.40 4.15
C ARG A 86 -1.31 -11.91 4.01
N THR A 87 -1.20 -12.54 5.17
CA THR A 87 -1.08 -13.98 5.30
C THR A 87 -2.50 -14.49 5.43
N LEU A 88 -3.04 -15.01 4.33
CA LEU A 88 -4.38 -15.59 4.34
C LEU A 88 -4.27 -17.02 4.86
N LYS A 89 -4.85 -17.26 6.02
CA LYS A 89 -5.02 -18.62 6.58
C LYS A 89 -6.38 -19.15 6.13
N SER A 90 -6.41 -20.36 5.59
CA SER A 90 -7.63 -21.09 5.26
C SER A 90 -7.58 -22.45 5.93
N THR A 91 -8.59 -22.75 6.74
CA THR A 91 -8.69 -24.02 7.47
C THR A 91 -9.69 -24.92 6.75
N ASN A 92 -9.25 -26.13 6.39
CA ASN A 92 -10.16 -27.17 5.92
C ASN A 92 -10.87 -27.79 7.12
N TRP A 93 -12.09 -27.33 7.38
CA TRP A 93 -12.89 -27.78 8.53
C TRP A 93 -13.26 -29.27 8.47
N ILE A 94 -13.39 -29.87 7.29
CA ILE A 94 -13.65 -31.31 7.15
C ILE A 94 -12.42 -32.09 7.61
N LYS A 95 -11.24 -31.74 7.10
CA LYS A 95 -9.96 -32.34 7.53
C LYS A 95 -9.71 -32.13 9.03
N PHE A 96 -10.03 -30.94 9.54
CA PHE A 96 -9.93 -30.64 10.97
C PHE A 96 -10.82 -31.58 11.81
N GLN A 97 -12.07 -31.76 11.40
CA GLN A 97 -13.00 -32.68 12.06
C GLN A 97 -12.48 -34.11 12.01
N GLU A 98 -12.03 -34.60 10.85
CA GLU A 98 -11.44 -35.95 10.71
C GLU A 98 -10.26 -36.16 11.67
N ILE A 99 -9.34 -35.19 11.74
CA ILE A 99 -8.18 -35.26 12.64
C ILE A 99 -8.64 -35.31 14.10
N LEU A 100 -9.62 -34.49 14.49
CA LEU A 100 -10.17 -34.54 15.85
C LEU A 100 -10.88 -35.86 16.15
N TYR A 101 -11.67 -36.40 15.23
CA TYR A 101 -12.37 -37.67 15.44
C TYR A 101 -11.40 -38.84 15.62
N HIS A 102 -10.26 -38.84 14.91
CA HIS A 102 -9.26 -39.91 15.01
C HIS A 102 -8.30 -39.75 16.18
N ASN A 103 -7.97 -38.51 16.56
CA ASN A 103 -6.95 -38.24 17.57
C ASN A 103 -7.51 -37.86 18.94
N ASN A 104 -8.84 -37.77 19.10
CA ASN A 104 -9.43 -37.52 20.40
C ASN A 104 -9.50 -38.84 21.20
N PRO A 105 -8.68 -39.01 22.26
CA PRO A 105 -8.94 -40.06 23.21
C PRO A 105 -10.24 -39.65 23.92
N GLY A 106 -11.36 -40.30 23.58
CA GLY A 106 -12.59 -40.10 24.34
C GLY A 106 -12.34 -40.27 25.85
N ASN A 107 -13.16 -39.60 26.66
CA ASN A 107 -13.17 -39.60 28.14
C ASN A 107 -11.85 -40.10 28.81
N PRO A 108 -10.77 -39.30 28.77
CA PRO A 108 -9.50 -39.69 29.36
C PRO A 108 -9.64 -39.84 30.89
N GLN A 109 -8.99 -40.83 31.48
CA GLN A 109 -8.79 -40.88 32.93
C GLN A 109 -7.95 -39.67 33.35
N ILE A 110 -8.53 -38.80 34.18
CA ILE A 110 -7.88 -37.56 34.62
C ILE A 110 -7.10 -37.85 35.89
N ASP A 111 -5.83 -38.24 35.74
CA ASP A 111 -4.91 -38.44 36.87
C ASP A 111 -4.26 -37.12 37.31
N ASN A 112 -3.94 -36.25 36.35
CA ASN A 112 -3.42 -34.90 36.57
C ASN A 112 -4.14 -33.92 35.64
N LEU A 113 -4.81 -32.94 36.25
CA LEU A 113 -5.62 -31.95 35.54
C LEU A 113 -4.78 -31.12 34.55
N ASP A 114 -3.60 -30.68 34.95
CA ASP A 114 -2.74 -29.81 34.14
C ASP A 114 -2.22 -30.57 32.90
N THR A 115 -1.82 -31.83 33.08
CA THR A 115 -1.39 -32.69 31.97
C THR A 115 -2.54 -32.99 31.01
N ALA A 116 -3.76 -33.20 31.53
CA ALA A 116 -4.94 -33.44 30.70
C ALA A 116 -5.32 -32.21 29.87
N VAL A 117 -5.27 -31.01 30.46
CA VAL A 117 -5.53 -29.74 29.77
C VAL A 117 -4.47 -29.48 28.70
N GLN A 118 -3.19 -29.74 29.00
CA GLN A 118 -2.12 -29.58 28.03
C GLN A 118 -2.30 -30.52 26.84
N ASN A 119 -2.55 -31.81 27.09
CA ASN A 119 -2.78 -32.80 26.02
C ASN A 119 -3.98 -32.43 25.14
N PHE A 120 -5.08 -31.97 25.74
CA PHE A 120 -6.26 -31.53 24.99
C PHE A 120 -5.95 -30.30 24.11
N THR A 121 -5.21 -29.34 24.67
CA THR A 121 -4.79 -28.13 23.96
C THR A 121 -3.85 -28.48 22.80
N ASP A 122 -2.94 -29.43 23.00
CA ASP A 122 -2.01 -29.90 21.97
C ASP A 122 -2.74 -30.63 20.84
N VAL A 123 -3.73 -31.48 21.16
CA VAL A 123 -4.57 -32.15 20.14
C VAL A 123 -5.30 -31.13 19.27
N ILE A 124 -5.93 -30.11 19.88
CA ILE A 124 -6.67 -29.07 19.14
C ILE A 124 -5.71 -28.21 18.31
N THR A 125 -4.62 -27.73 18.90
CA THR A 125 -3.66 -26.86 18.20
C THR A 125 -2.97 -27.58 17.06
N ASN A 126 -2.61 -28.85 17.24
CA ASN A 126 -2.06 -29.69 16.17
C ASN A 126 -3.09 -29.99 15.08
N ALA A 127 -4.35 -30.24 15.43
CA ALA A 127 -5.41 -30.44 14.45
C ALA A 127 -5.67 -29.17 13.63
N ILE A 128 -5.70 -28.00 14.27
CA ILE A 128 -5.84 -26.70 13.60
C ILE A 128 -4.63 -26.44 12.69
N SER A 129 -3.41 -26.65 13.16
CA SER A 129 -2.21 -26.40 12.36
C SER A 129 -2.12 -27.32 11.14
N ALA A 130 -2.44 -28.61 11.30
CA ALA A 130 -2.41 -29.60 10.22
C ALA A 130 -3.54 -29.43 9.19
N SER A 131 -4.64 -28.77 9.57
CA SER A 131 -5.79 -28.47 8.70
C SER A 131 -5.77 -27.06 8.12
N THR A 132 -4.86 -26.19 8.59
CA THR A 132 -4.75 -24.80 8.14
C THR A 132 -3.63 -24.63 7.13
N SER A 133 -4.00 -24.24 5.92
CA SER A 133 -3.04 -23.82 4.89
C SER A 133 -2.81 -22.33 4.98
N THR A 134 -1.54 -21.93 4.98
CA THR A 134 -1.13 -20.53 5.00
C THR A 134 -0.70 -20.12 3.60
N ARG A 135 -1.39 -19.13 3.00
CA ARG A 135 -0.99 -18.54 1.73
C ARG A 135 -0.51 -17.12 1.94
N VAL A 136 0.77 -16.90 1.69
CA VAL A 136 1.30 -15.56 1.48
C VAL A 136 0.76 -15.09 0.13
N THR A 137 -0.23 -14.22 0.14
CA THR A 137 -0.64 -13.54 -1.09
C THR A 137 0.15 -12.26 -1.17
N ASN A 138 1.16 -12.24 -2.04
CA ASN A 138 1.38 -11.02 -2.80
C ASN A 138 0.04 -10.74 -3.48
N THR A 139 -0.45 -9.50 -3.40
CA THR A 139 -1.61 -9.07 -4.16
C THR A 139 -1.48 -9.68 -5.56
N PRO A 140 -2.46 -10.50 -6.03
CA PRO A 140 -2.42 -10.99 -7.39
C PRO A 140 -2.77 -9.79 -8.27
N HIS A 141 -1.84 -8.84 -8.39
CA HIS A 141 -1.80 -7.99 -9.54
C HIS A 141 -1.80 -8.96 -10.72
N LEU A 142 -2.90 -8.95 -11.47
CA LEU A 142 -3.06 -9.76 -12.67
C LEU A 142 -1.83 -9.49 -13.54
N ARG A 143 -0.86 -10.41 -13.50
CA ARG A 143 0.34 -10.28 -14.30
C ARG A 143 -0.10 -10.47 -15.73
N LEU A 144 0.11 -9.45 -16.55
CA LEU A 144 -0.15 -9.54 -17.98
C LEU A 144 0.64 -10.72 -18.57
N PRO A 145 0.07 -11.42 -19.58
CA PRO A 145 0.80 -12.41 -20.37
C PRO A 145 2.16 -11.92 -20.85
N GLU A 146 3.14 -12.82 -20.96
CA GLU A 146 4.53 -12.46 -21.35
C GLU A 146 4.56 -11.73 -22.70
N ASN A 147 3.79 -12.19 -23.69
CA ASN A 147 3.73 -11.54 -25.00
C ASN A 147 3.32 -10.05 -24.91
N ILE A 148 2.36 -9.70 -24.04
CA ILE A 148 1.96 -8.30 -23.83
C ILE A 148 3.06 -7.52 -23.10
N ARG A 149 3.72 -8.15 -22.13
CA ARG A 149 4.84 -7.52 -21.40
C ARG A 149 6.02 -7.24 -22.32
N GLU A 150 6.33 -8.13 -23.25
CA GLU A 150 7.36 -7.92 -24.26
C GLU A 150 7.04 -6.75 -25.18
N LEU A 151 5.79 -6.60 -25.63
CA LEU A 151 5.35 -5.44 -26.40
C LEU A 151 5.49 -4.13 -25.60
N ILE A 152 5.15 -4.15 -24.30
CA ILE A 152 5.34 -2.99 -23.42
C ILE A 152 6.82 -2.65 -23.28
N ARG A 153 7.71 -3.64 -23.09
CA ARG A 153 9.17 -3.44 -23.05
C ARG A 153 9.67 -2.83 -24.35
N ALA A 154 9.24 -3.34 -25.51
CA ALA A 154 9.61 -2.80 -26.82
C ALA A 154 9.13 -1.35 -26.98
N LYS A 155 7.88 -1.05 -26.61
CA LYS A 155 7.32 0.31 -26.64
C LYS A 155 8.15 1.26 -25.79
N ASN A 156 8.51 0.86 -24.56
CA ASN A 156 9.32 1.68 -23.67
C ASN A 156 10.73 1.93 -24.24
N ARG A 157 11.35 0.92 -24.88
CA ARG A 157 12.64 1.10 -25.58
C ARG A 157 12.54 2.13 -26.70
N PHE A 158 11.56 2.02 -27.60
CA PHE A 158 11.38 3.01 -28.66
C PHE A 158 11.00 4.40 -28.14
N ARG A 159 10.26 4.48 -27.03
CA ARG A 159 9.95 5.76 -26.37
C ARG A 159 11.20 6.42 -25.80
N LYS A 160 12.10 5.65 -25.18
CA LYS A 160 13.42 6.15 -24.73
C LYS A 160 14.26 6.65 -25.91
N LEU A 161 14.31 5.88 -27.00
CA LEU A 161 15.01 6.32 -28.23
C LEU A 161 14.41 7.60 -28.80
N TRP A 162 13.07 7.69 -28.91
CA TRP A 162 12.38 8.91 -29.36
C TRP A 162 12.68 10.11 -28.46
N ASN A 163 12.67 9.93 -27.13
CA ASN A 163 12.96 11.01 -26.18
C ASN A 163 14.39 11.54 -26.31
N ASN A 164 15.35 10.66 -26.64
CA ASN A 164 16.76 11.02 -26.77
C ASN A 164 17.10 11.61 -28.14
N THR A 165 16.55 11.05 -29.23
CA THR A 165 16.97 11.42 -30.60
C THR A 165 15.99 12.33 -31.32
N ARG A 166 14.73 12.41 -30.84
CA ARG A 166 13.61 13.05 -31.54
C ARG A 166 13.48 12.58 -33.00
N TYR A 167 13.86 11.33 -33.28
CA TYR A 167 13.76 10.73 -34.61
C TYR A 167 12.35 10.21 -34.89
N GLN A 168 11.63 10.87 -35.81
CA GLN A 168 10.20 10.66 -36.05
C GLN A 168 9.78 9.20 -36.33
N PRO A 169 10.58 8.35 -37.00
CA PRO A 169 10.27 6.93 -37.14
C PRO A 169 10.12 6.20 -35.81
N TYR A 170 10.89 6.52 -34.77
CA TYR A 170 10.70 5.91 -33.45
C TYR A 170 9.35 6.28 -32.83
N LYS A 171 8.84 7.50 -33.05
CA LYS A 171 7.49 7.89 -32.63
C LYS A 171 6.41 7.07 -33.35
N ARG A 172 6.62 6.77 -34.63
CA ARG A 172 5.71 5.89 -35.41
C ARG A 172 5.69 4.47 -34.83
N GLU A 173 6.85 3.92 -34.49
CA GLU A 173 6.96 2.60 -33.84
C GLU A 173 6.28 2.58 -32.46
N VAL A 174 6.49 3.60 -31.63
CA VAL A 174 5.79 3.74 -30.34
C VAL A 174 4.28 3.68 -30.54
N ASN A 175 3.74 4.46 -31.49
CA ASN A 175 2.31 4.50 -31.76
C ASN A 175 1.77 3.17 -32.32
N ALA A 176 2.55 2.48 -33.16
CA ALA A 176 2.21 1.15 -33.66
C ALA A 176 2.12 0.12 -32.53
N LEU A 177 3.13 0.11 -31.64
CA LEU A 177 3.15 -0.77 -30.48
C LEU A 177 2.02 -0.46 -29.49
N ILE A 178 1.66 0.81 -29.28
CA ILE A 178 0.49 1.18 -28.45
C ILE A 178 -0.79 0.57 -29.01
N ARG A 179 -1.02 0.66 -30.33
CA ARG A 179 -2.20 0.05 -30.98
C ARG A 179 -2.18 -1.47 -30.82
N GLN A 180 -1.03 -2.10 -31.00
CA GLN A 180 -0.88 -3.55 -30.84
C GLN A 180 -1.12 -4.00 -29.39
N ILE A 181 -0.55 -3.29 -28.41
CA ILE A 181 -0.76 -3.57 -26.98
C ILE A 181 -2.25 -3.47 -26.63
N ARG A 182 -2.95 -2.42 -27.09
CA ARG A 182 -4.40 -2.26 -26.85
C ARG A 182 -5.18 -3.46 -27.40
N LYS A 183 -4.89 -3.85 -28.65
CA LYS A 183 -5.52 -5.01 -29.29
C LYS A 183 -5.26 -6.32 -28.53
N GLU A 184 -4.02 -6.57 -28.11
CA GLU A 184 -3.66 -7.78 -27.37
C GLU A 184 -4.28 -7.82 -25.96
N ILE A 185 -4.34 -6.67 -25.26
CA ILE A 185 -5.01 -6.56 -23.97
C ILE A 185 -6.50 -6.84 -24.10
N GLU A 186 -7.15 -6.25 -25.11
CA GLU A 186 -8.58 -6.49 -25.37
C GLU A 186 -8.84 -7.96 -25.70
N ALA A 187 -8.04 -8.55 -26.58
CA ALA A 187 -8.13 -9.97 -26.93
C ALA A 187 -7.92 -10.86 -25.70
N HIS A 188 -6.95 -10.55 -24.85
CA HIS A 188 -6.69 -11.28 -23.62
C HIS A 188 -7.87 -11.18 -22.64
N LYS A 189 -8.36 -9.96 -22.36
CA LYS A 189 -9.54 -9.75 -21.50
C LYS A 189 -10.75 -10.52 -22.00
N ASN A 190 -11.00 -10.50 -23.31
CA ASN A 190 -12.11 -11.23 -23.93
C ASN A 190 -11.95 -12.76 -23.79
N ARG A 191 -10.74 -13.31 -23.97
CA ARG A 191 -10.48 -14.74 -23.74
C ARG A 191 -10.69 -15.11 -22.28
N THR A 192 -10.08 -14.37 -21.35
CA THR A 192 -10.24 -14.60 -19.90
C THR A 192 -11.70 -14.50 -19.47
N TRP A 193 -12.46 -13.56 -20.03
CA TRP A 193 -13.89 -13.45 -19.78
C TRP A 193 -14.66 -14.66 -20.30
N LYS A 194 -14.39 -15.11 -21.55
CA LYS A 194 -15.00 -16.32 -22.11
C LYS A 194 -14.68 -17.56 -21.28
N ASP A 195 -13.43 -17.75 -20.91
CA ASP A 195 -12.99 -18.88 -20.07
C ASP A 195 -13.72 -18.84 -18.72
N LEU A 196 -13.81 -17.67 -18.09
CA LEU A 196 -14.58 -17.49 -16.86
C LEU A 196 -16.05 -17.91 -17.05
N LEU A 197 -16.70 -17.46 -18.12
CA LEU A 197 -18.10 -17.82 -18.41
C LEU A 197 -18.29 -19.33 -18.59
N LEU A 198 -17.33 -20.03 -19.22
CA LEU A 198 -17.36 -21.48 -19.39
C LEU A 198 -17.21 -22.24 -18.07
N THR A 199 -16.54 -21.66 -17.07
CA THR A 199 -16.37 -22.28 -15.74
C THR A 199 -17.58 -22.12 -14.82
N LEU A 200 -18.58 -21.31 -15.19
CA LEU A 200 -19.74 -21.06 -14.33
C LEU A 200 -20.69 -22.25 -14.34
N ASN A 201 -21.16 -22.61 -13.14
CA ASN A 201 -22.15 -23.65 -12.93
C ASN A 201 -23.33 -23.09 -12.10
N PRO A 202 -24.59 -23.29 -12.53
CA PRO A 202 -25.75 -22.91 -11.74
C PRO A 202 -25.86 -23.64 -10.39
N GLN A 203 -25.24 -24.82 -10.25
CA GLN A 203 -25.38 -25.69 -9.07
C GLN A 203 -24.39 -25.38 -7.94
N ASP A 204 -23.32 -24.59 -8.18
CA ASP A 204 -22.23 -24.36 -7.21
C ASP A 204 -22.14 -22.90 -6.72
N ASN A 205 -23.21 -22.11 -6.88
CA ASN A 205 -23.28 -20.68 -6.57
C ASN A 205 -22.28 -19.78 -7.32
N SER A 206 -21.46 -20.30 -8.25
CA SER A 206 -20.48 -19.50 -8.99
C SER A 206 -21.15 -18.40 -9.83
N LEU A 207 -22.27 -18.72 -10.48
CA LEU A 207 -23.07 -17.78 -11.25
C LEU A 207 -23.63 -16.63 -10.38
N TYR A 208 -24.20 -16.96 -9.22
CA TYR A 208 -24.72 -15.98 -8.27
C TYR A 208 -23.60 -15.06 -7.74
N ASN A 209 -22.44 -15.64 -7.40
CA ASN A 209 -21.28 -14.89 -6.94
C ASN A 209 -20.75 -13.92 -8.01
N LEU A 210 -20.69 -14.34 -9.27
CA LEU A 210 -20.30 -13.46 -10.38
C LEU A 210 -21.34 -12.35 -10.59
N HIS A 211 -22.63 -12.70 -10.65
CA HIS A 211 -23.71 -11.71 -10.78
C HIS A 211 -23.63 -10.65 -9.68
N ARG A 212 -23.46 -11.07 -8.42
CA ARG A 212 -23.30 -10.16 -7.27
C ARG A 212 -22.08 -9.26 -7.42
N LYS A 213 -20.96 -9.76 -7.95
CA LYS A 213 -19.75 -8.94 -8.20
C LYS A 213 -19.99 -7.88 -9.28
N ILE A 214 -20.67 -8.24 -10.38
CA ILE A 214 -20.97 -7.34 -11.49
C ILE A 214 -22.01 -6.29 -11.09
N THR A 215 -23.03 -6.69 -10.33
CA THR A 215 -24.15 -5.82 -9.91
C THR A 215 -23.89 -5.06 -8.62
N LYS A 216 -22.73 -5.26 -7.97
CA LYS A 216 -22.37 -4.56 -6.75
C LYS A 216 -22.32 -3.06 -7.04
N ARG A 217 -23.31 -2.32 -6.51
CA ARG A 217 -23.29 -0.87 -6.55
C ARG A 217 -22.17 -0.34 -5.67
N ALA A 218 -21.58 0.78 -6.08
CA ALA A 218 -20.66 1.51 -5.23
C ALA A 218 -21.38 1.85 -3.91
N THR A 219 -20.73 1.63 -2.79
CA THR A 219 -21.25 2.05 -1.49
C THR A 219 -21.29 3.56 -1.47
N VAL A 220 -22.47 4.15 -1.25
CA VAL A 220 -22.59 5.58 -1.04
C VAL A 220 -21.79 5.94 0.22
N ILE A 221 -20.87 6.89 0.09
CA ILE A 221 -20.12 7.40 1.24
C ILE A 221 -21.16 8.05 2.17
N PRO A 222 -21.25 7.62 3.44
CA PRO A 222 -22.21 8.21 4.37
C PRO A 222 -21.93 9.70 4.54
N PRO A 223 -22.91 10.49 5.04
CA PRO A 223 -22.67 11.89 5.32
C PRO A 223 -21.46 12.08 6.23
N LEU A 224 -20.62 13.05 5.90
CA LEU A 224 -19.41 13.36 6.66
C LEU A 224 -19.70 14.54 7.58
N HIS A 225 -19.07 14.56 8.74
CA HIS A 225 -19.14 15.70 9.64
C HIS A 225 -17.93 16.60 9.35
N GLY A 226 -18.16 17.73 8.68
CA GLY A 226 -17.15 18.74 8.41
C GLY A 226 -17.29 19.97 9.33
N PRO A 227 -16.43 20.97 9.14
CA PRO A 227 -16.49 22.23 9.89
C PRO A 227 -17.82 22.98 9.71
N GLY A 228 -18.41 22.90 8.50
CA GLY A 228 -19.74 23.45 8.18
C GLY A 228 -20.92 22.57 8.59
N GLY A 229 -20.71 21.47 9.31
CA GLY A 229 -21.74 20.52 9.72
C GLY A 229 -21.81 19.26 8.85
N MET A 230 -23.00 18.68 8.72
CA MET A 230 -23.21 17.42 8.00
C MET A 230 -23.21 17.62 6.48
N ALA A 231 -22.25 16.99 5.80
CA ALA A 231 -22.08 17.00 4.36
C ALA A 231 -22.74 15.78 3.70
N TYR A 232 -23.79 15.99 2.90
CA TYR A 232 -24.59 14.92 2.30
C TYR A 232 -24.21 14.69 0.83
N SER A 233 -24.01 15.78 0.08
CA SER A 233 -23.60 15.71 -1.33
C SER A 233 -22.11 15.45 -1.49
N ASP A 234 -21.70 14.94 -2.65
CA ASP A 234 -20.28 14.68 -2.93
C ASP A 234 -19.46 15.98 -2.97
N PHE A 235 -20.08 17.09 -3.38
CA PHE A 235 -19.48 18.43 -3.33
C PHE A 235 -19.23 18.89 -1.89
N GLU A 236 -20.26 18.82 -1.03
CA GLU A 236 -20.12 19.18 0.39
C GLU A 236 -19.08 18.30 1.10
N LYS A 237 -19.02 17.00 0.76
CA LYS A 237 -18.01 16.10 1.32
C LYS A 237 -16.60 16.50 0.88
N ALA A 238 -16.44 16.89 -0.38
CA ALA A 238 -15.16 17.36 -0.90
C ALA A 238 -14.71 18.66 -0.21
N GLU A 239 -15.62 19.62 -0.02
CA GLU A 239 -15.32 20.84 0.76
C GLU A 239 -14.99 20.52 2.22
N ALA A 240 -15.77 19.65 2.88
CA ALA A 240 -15.46 19.22 4.24
C ALA A 240 -14.06 18.59 4.37
N PHE A 241 -13.64 17.80 3.38
CA PHE A 241 -12.27 17.27 3.31
C PHE A 241 -11.24 18.38 3.11
N LYS A 242 -11.47 19.28 2.16
CA LYS A 242 -10.59 20.42 1.88
C LYS A 242 -10.36 21.24 3.15
N ASP A 243 -11.42 21.66 3.83
CA ASP A 243 -11.32 22.49 5.04
C ASP A 243 -10.56 21.76 6.15
N THR A 244 -10.84 20.46 6.34
CA THR A 244 -10.15 19.65 7.36
C THR A 244 -8.67 19.52 7.05
N LEU A 245 -8.30 19.29 5.79
CA LEU A 245 -6.91 19.18 5.36
C LEU A 245 -6.20 20.52 5.48
N GLU A 246 -6.84 21.62 5.08
CA GLU A 246 -6.29 22.98 5.22
C GLU A 246 -5.91 23.25 6.67
N VAL A 247 -6.82 23.01 7.63
CA VAL A 247 -6.54 23.17 9.06
C VAL A 247 -5.41 22.24 9.53
N THR A 248 -5.38 20.99 9.05
CA THR A 248 -4.36 20.01 9.46
C THR A 248 -2.95 20.37 8.98
N PHE A 249 -2.84 21.08 7.85
CA PHE A 249 -1.57 21.45 7.22
C PHE A 249 -1.21 22.94 7.38
N GLN A 250 -1.89 23.67 8.27
CA GLN A 250 -1.45 25.01 8.68
C GLN A 250 -0.19 24.91 9.53
N GLU A 251 0.68 25.93 9.42
CA GLU A 251 1.85 26.06 10.28
C GLU A 251 1.40 26.20 11.74
N ASN A 252 1.97 25.41 12.64
CA ASN A 252 1.72 25.57 14.07
C ASN A 252 2.20 26.96 14.51
N VAL A 253 1.25 27.85 14.81
CA VAL A 253 1.52 29.23 15.22
C VAL A 253 2.00 29.31 16.67
N GLU A 254 1.84 28.23 17.45
CA GLU A 254 2.37 28.19 18.80
C GLU A 254 3.90 28.24 18.74
N PRO A 255 4.55 29.16 19.50
CA PRO A 255 6.00 29.18 19.58
C PRO A 255 6.48 27.81 20.07
N TYR A 256 7.54 27.30 19.44
CA TYR A 256 8.30 26.15 19.92
C TYR A 256 8.50 26.29 21.43
N CYS A 257 7.78 25.48 22.21
CA CYS A 257 7.88 25.48 23.65
C CYS A 257 8.81 24.32 23.99
N ASP A 258 10.10 24.63 24.19
CA ASP A 258 11.14 23.66 24.50
C ASP A 258 10.72 22.77 25.70
N ASP A 259 10.05 23.35 26.70
CA ASP A 259 9.50 22.64 27.85
C ASP A 259 8.48 21.54 27.45
N LYS A 260 7.68 21.78 26.41
CA LYS A 260 6.67 20.84 25.91
C LYS A 260 7.30 19.71 25.10
N ILE A 261 8.37 20.01 24.38
CA ILE A 261 9.16 19.03 23.62
C ILE A 261 9.87 18.10 24.59
N GLU A 262 10.51 18.66 25.61
CA GLU A 262 11.16 17.89 26.67
C GLU A 262 10.15 17.04 27.47
N GLU A 263 8.94 17.55 27.72
CA GLU A 263 7.84 16.77 28.31
C GLU A 263 7.46 15.56 27.43
N VAL A 264 7.29 15.76 26.12
CA VAL A 264 6.93 14.69 25.18
C VAL A 264 8.07 13.68 25.03
N GLU A 265 9.32 14.13 24.90
CA GLU A 265 10.50 13.27 24.83
C GLU A 265 10.65 12.44 26.10
N ASN A 266 10.47 13.04 27.28
CA ASN A 266 10.51 12.32 28.56
C ASN A 266 9.39 11.28 28.69
N VAL A 267 8.19 11.56 28.19
CA VAL A 267 7.08 10.58 28.18
C VAL A 267 7.39 9.43 27.23
N VAL A 268 7.95 9.73 26.05
CA VAL A 268 8.32 8.72 25.05
C VAL A 268 9.47 7.85 25.56
N CYS A 269 10.52 8.44 26.13
CA CYS A 269 11.63 7.71 26.75
C CYS A 269 11.15 6.83 27.91
N ASN A 270 10.35 7.38 28.84
CA ASN A 270 9.78 6.59 29.94
C ASN A 270 8.90 5.42 29.44
N TYR A 271 8.18 5.60 28.34
CA TYR A 271 7.37 4.53 27.75
C TYR A 271 8.25 3.39 27.22
N PHE A 272 9.33 3.71 26.52
CA PHE A 272 10.25 2.70 25.98
C PHE A 272 11.12 2.03 27.05
N ASP A 273 11.54 2.78 28.07
CA ASP A 273 12.35 2.27 29.19
C ASP A 273 11.53 1.34 30.10
N ASN A 274 10.22 1.61 30.26
CA ASN A 274 9.32 0.74 31.01
C ASN A 274 8.70 -0.40 30.17
N PHE A 275 8.96 -0.43 28.85
CA PHE A 275 8.45 -1.48 27.97
C PHE A 275 9.11 -2.85 28.25
N THR A 276 10.28 -2.86 28.90
CA THR A 276 10.99 -4.09 29.26
C THR A 276 10.55 -4.70 30.60
N THR A 277 9.82 -3.95 31.44
CA THR A 277 9.44 -4.37 32.81
C THR A 277 7.95 -4.67 32.99
N LEU A 278 7.12 -4.45 31.97
CA LEU A 278 5.71 -4.86 31.98
C LEU A 278 5.59 -6.37 31.69
N THR A 279 5.89 -7.20 32.69
CA THR A 279 5.11 -8.45 32.83
C THR A 279 3.69 -8.02 33.21
N PRO A 280 2.67 -8.26 32.36
CA PRO A 280 1.31 -7.92 32.75
C PRO A 280 0.97 -8.76 33.99
N PRO A 281 0.35 -8.18 35.03
CA PRO A 281 -0.15 -8.98 36.13
C PRO A 281 -1.13 -10.00 35.56
N LEU A 282 -1.01 -11.25 35.98
CA LEU A 282 -1.93 -12.33 35.63
C LEU A 282 -3.35 -11.92 36.04
N THR A 283 -4.08 -11.34 35.10
CA THR A 283 -5.48 -10.99 35.28
C THR A 283 -6.28 -12.29 35.29
N SER A 284 -7.13 -12.48 36.30
CA SER A 284 -8.00 -13.66 36.39
C SER A 284 -8.90 -13.78 35.16
N LEU A 285 -9.21 -15.02 34.77
CA LEU A 285 -9.97 -15.42 33.57
C LEU A 285 -11.29 -14.64 33.40
N LEU A 286 -11.94 -14.28 34.51
CA LEU A 286 -13.19 -13.50 34.53
C LEU A 286 -13.02 -12.05 34.04
N LYS A 287 -11.85 -11.43 34.29
CA LYS A 287 -11.56 -10.05 33.82
C LYS A 287 -11.19 -10.03 32.34
N SER A 288 -10.52 -11.07 31.83
CA SER A 288 -10.20 -11.18 30.40
C SER A 288 -11.43 -11.38 29.52
N GLU A 289 -12.46 -12.10 29.99
CA GLU A 289 -13.72 -12.28 29.24
C GLU A 289 -14.54 -10.99 29.13
N ALA A 290 -14.52 -10.14 30.17
CA ALA A 290 -15.17 -8.83 30.14
C ALA A 290 -14.49 -7.90 29.12
N LEU A 291 -13.16 -7.84 29.13
CA LEU A 291 -12.38 -7.03 28.18
C LEU A 291 -12.52 -7.51 26.73
N LEU A 292 -12.58 -8.82 26.49
CA LEU A 292 -12.80 -9.39 25.15
C LEU A 292 -14.22 -9.12 24.60
N LYS A 293 -15.23 -8.99 25.47
CA LYS A 293 -16.57 -8.55 25.07
C LYS A 293 -16.59 -7.07 24.66
N ASP A 294 -15.87 -6.22 25.37
CA ASP A 294 -15.76 -4.79 25.04
C ASP A 294 -14.92 -4.53 23.78
N CYS A 295 -13.90 -5.35 23.50
CA CYS A 295 -13.15 -5.25 22.24
C CYS A 295 -13.94 -5.74 21.01
N ARG A 296 -14.96 -6.60 21.19
CA ARG A 296 -15.81 -7.06 20.07
C ARG A 296 -16.80 -6.00 19.59
N THR A 297 -17.12 -5.01 20.42
CA THR A 297 -18.03 -3.90 20.08
C THR A 297 -17.30 -2.68 19.54
N ALA A 298 -16.03 -2.50 19.86
CA ALA A 298 -15.18 -1.47 19.27
C ALA A 298 -14.64 -1.92 17.89
N LYS A 299 -15.38 -1.60 16.82
CA LYS A 299 -14.75 -1.42 15.50
C LYS A 299 -13.75 -0.27 15.62
N LEU A 300 -12.52 -0.58 15.99
CA LEU A 300 -11.39 0.34 15.88
C LEU A 300 -11.28 0.76 14.41
N ARG A 301 -11.81 1.95 14.10
CA ARG A 301 -11.52 2.67 12.87
C ARG A 301 -10.06 3.11 12.95
N VAL A 302 -9.17 2.25 12.50
CA VAL A 302 -7.83 2.69 12.09
C VAL A 302 -8.03 3.65 10.91
N PRO A 303 -7.51 4.89 10.95
CA PRO A 303 -7.57 5.78 9.81
C PRO A 303 -6.83 5.11 8.66
N THR A 304 -7.60 4.67 7.65
CA THR A 304 -7.02 4.20 6.41
C THR A 304 -6.49 5.44 5.71
N ILE A 305 -5.17 5.61 5.67
CA ILE A 305 -4.55 6.60 4.79
C ILE A 305 -4.92 6.18 3.36
N PHE A 306 -5.79 6.99 2.74
CA PHE A 306 -6.20 6.81 1.35
C PHE A 306 -5.01 7.12 0.45
N GLN A 307 -4.35 6.09 -0.06
CA GLN A 307 -3.46 6.24 -1.19
C GLN A 307 -4.31 6.28 -2.47
N ILE A 308 -4.61 7.49 -2.96
CA ILE A 308 -5.30 7.68 -4.23
C ILE A 308 -4.31 7.38 -5.36
N LEU A 309 -4.23 6.12 -5.77
CA LEU A 309 -3.67 5.75 -7.07
C LEU A 309 -4.76 5.90 -8.12
N HIS A 310 -4.85 7.10 -8.71
CA HIS A 310 -5.56 7.29 -9.98
C HIS A 310 -4.76 6.60 -11.09
N LEU A 311 -5.05 5.32 -11.33
CA LEU A 311 -4.69 4.64 -12.56
C LEU A 311 -5.83 4.82 -13.56
N ASN A 312 -5.83 5.94 -14.27
CA ASN A 312 -6.53 6.03 -15.55
C ASN A 312 -5.65 5.32 -16.60
N ILE A 313 -6.05 4.12 -16.99
CA ILE A 313 -5.58 3.42 -18.20
C ILE A 313 -6.62 3.63 -19.29
#